data_AF-A0A3N7BID8-F1
#
_entry.id   AF-A0A3N7BID8-F1
#
_cell.length_a   1.000
_cell.length_b   1.000
_cell.length_c   1.000
_cell.angle_alpha   90.00
_cell.angle_beta   90.00
_cell.angle_gamma   90.00
#
_symmetry.space_group_name_H-M   'P 1'
#
loop_
_entity.id
_entity.type
_entity.pdbx_description
1 polymer ?
#
loop_
_entity_poly.entity_id
_entity_poly.type
_entity_poly.pdbx_seq_one_letter_code
_entity_poly.pdbx_strand_id
1 'polypeptide(L)'
;MPVRHNEYGQSIGAPVPEWRPRPLPPRQTIEGRYCTLEPVNAARHADDLHAAYAQAPDGRDWTYLGVERPADLNATRAHIERLSQSTDPLHFAVIDGQSGRAIGTLSLMRIDATNGVVEVGHVNFSPLLKHTPMSTEAQYLLMKLAFDTLGYRRYEWKCDSFNEPSKRAAARLGFQAEGVFRQYSMYKGRTRDASWFSVIDGEWPVLRTAFERWLSPANFDAQGRQRMALDKFRLPSAVAE
;
A
#
# COMPACT_ATOMS: atom_id res chain seq x y z
N MET A 1 -7.19 -27.40 -0.55
CA MET A 1 -7.11 -28.02 0.80
C MET A 1 -8.38 -28.83 1.02
N PRO A 2 -8.31 -30.07 1.56
CA PRO A 2 -9.50 -30.88 1.80
C PRO A 2 -10.39 -30.23 2.88
N VAL A 3 -11.71 -30.31 2.68
CA VAL A 3 -12.72 -29.82 3.63
C VAL A 3 -12.67 -30.68 4.89
N ARG A 4 -12.59 -30.03 6.06
CA ARG A 4 -12.65 -30.69 7.37
C ARG A 4 -14.03 -30.46 7.99
N HIS A 5 -14.47 -31.34 8.88
CA HIS A 5 -15.73 -31.18 9.60
C HIS A 5 -15.51 -31.17 11.12
N ASN A 6 -16.32 -30.40 11.87
CA ASN A 6 -16.33 -30.43 13.35
C ASN A 6 -17.17 -31.61 13.89
N GLU A 7 -17.31 -31.71 15.22
CA GLU A 7 -18.10 -32.79 15.86
C GLU A 7 -19.59 -32.82 15.46
N TYR A 8 -20.09 -31.76 14.84
CA TYR A 8 -21.48 -31.64 14.35
C TYR A 8 -21.61 -31.91 12.84
N GLY A 9 -20.53 -32.28 12.15
CA GLY A 9 -20.52 -32.52 10.71
C GLY A 9 -20.53 -31.24 9.86
N GLN A 10 -20.19 -30.09 10.42
CA GLN A 10 -20.12 -28.82 9.70
C GLN A 10 -18.74 -28.57 9.14
N SER A 11 -18.64 -28.06 7.90
CA SER A 11 -17.38 -27.69 7.26
C SER A 11 -16.63 -26.61 8.05
N ILE A 12 -15.34 -26.84 8.33
CA ILE A 12 -14.46 -25.90 9.02
C ILE A 12 -13.15 -25.70 8.25
N GLY A 13 -12.50 -24.55 8.52
CA GLY A 13 -11.22 -24.18 7.93
C GLY A 13 -10.06 -25.06 8.42
N ALA A 14 -8.91 -24.92 7.76
CA ALA A 14 -7.68 -25.57 8.22
C ALA A 14 -7.26 -25.00 9.59
N PRO A 15 -6.81 -25.85 10.55
CA PRO A 15 -6.28 -25.36 11.80
C PRO A 15 -4.99 -24.57 11.56
N VAL A 16 -4.74 -23.62 12.45
CA VAL A 16 -3.51 -22.81 12.46
C VAL A 16 -2.80 -23.12 13.78
N PRO A 17 -2.25 -24.34 13.93
CA PRO A 17 -1.59 -24.72 15.18
C PRO A 17 -0.46 -23.73 15.48
N GLU A 18 -0.24 -23.44 16.76
CA GLU A 18 0.84 -22.56 17.23
C GLU A 18 0.71 -21.08 16.83
N TRP A 19 -0.46 -20.65 16.35
CA TRP A 19 -0.72 -19.23 16.10
C TRP A 19 -0.53 -18.39 17.37
N ARG A 20 0.09 -17.23 17.20
CA ARG A 20 0.26 -16.21 18.24
C ARG A 20 0.01 -14.83 17.64
N PRO A 21 -0.43 -13.83 18.41
CA PRO A 21 -0.47 -12.46 17.95
C PRO A 21 0.87 -12.02 17.36
N ARG A 22 0.83 -11.24 16.27
CA ARG A 22 2.01 -10.71 15.59
C ARG A 22 2.46 -9.38 16.20
N PRO A 23 3.74 -9.00 16.05
CA PRO A 23 4.22 -7.69 16.50
C PRO A 23 3.49 -6.56 15.77
N LEU A 24 3.28 -5.42 16.44
CA LEU A 24 2.82 -4.21 15.77
C LEU A 24 3.91 -3.68 14.81
N PRO A 25 3.53 -3.05 13.68
CA PRO A 25 4.50 -2.40 12.80
C PRO A 25 5.35 -1.36 13.55
N PRO A 26 6.68 -1.41 13.42
CA PRO A 26 7.56 -0.46 14.10
C PRO A 26 7.52 0.92 13.42
N ARG A 27 7.67 1.98 14.22
CA ARG A 27 7.85 3.35 13.72
C ARG A 27 9.31 3.59 13.35
N GLN A 28 9.76 2.98 12.25
CA GLN A 28 11.15 3.06 11.80
C GLN A 28 11.25 3.34 10.30
N THR A 29 12.41 3.84 9.88
CA THR A 29 12.73 4.01 8.47
C THR A 29 12.86 2.65 7.77
N ILE A 30 12.36 2.56 6.54
CA ILE A 30 12.45 1.37 5.69
C ILE A 30 13.13 1.78 4.38
N GLU A 31 14.35 1.29 4.18
CA GLU A 31 15.15 1.61 3.00
C GLU A 31 14.81 0.71 1.82
N GLY A 32 14.68 1.32 0.65
CA GLY A 32 14.55 0.66 -0.65
C GLY A 32 15.68 1.07 -1.59
N ARG A 33 15.56 0.66 -2.86
CA ARG A 33 16.51 1.00 -3.92
C ARG A 33 16.23 2.37 -4.53
N TYR A 34 14.96 2.69 -4.77
CA TYR A 34 14.51 3.91 -5.44
C TYR A 34 13.96 4.94 -4.46
N CYS A 35 13.40 4.50 -3.34
CA CYS A 35 12.83 5.36 -2.31
C CYS A 35 13.11 4.82 -0.92
N THR A 36 12.95 5.71 0.07
CA THR A 36 12.96 5.36 1.49
C THR A 36 11.61 5.72 2.10
N LEU A 37 11.09 4.88 2.98
CA LEU A 37 9.89 5.18 3.76
C LEU A 37 10.31 5.69 5.14
N GLU A 38 10.04 6.95 5.44
CA GLU A 38 10.29 7.54 6.76
C GLU A 38 8.97 7.70 7.51
N PRO A 39 8.89 7.39 8.82
CA PRO A 39 7.72 7.77 9.62
C PRO A 39 7.44 9.27 9.50
N VAL A 40 6.19 9.65 9.24
CA VAL A 40 5.84 11.05 8.96
C VAL A 40 6.25 11.96 10.12
N ASN A 41 6.86 13.09 9.78
CA ASN A 41 7.28 14.17 10.66
C ASN A 41 7.02 15.52 9.98
N ALA A 42 6.22 16.39 10.60
CA ALA A 42 5.81 17.65 9.96
C ALA A 42 6.98 18.62 9.72
N ALA A 43 7.93 18.71 10.66
CA ALA A 43 9.09 19.57 10.51
C ALA A 43 9.99 19.14 9.33
N ARG A 44 10.10 17.83 9.08
CA ARG A 44 10.92 17.25 8.02
C ARG A 44 10.23 17.21 6.66
N HIS A 45 8.93 16.93 6.63
CA HIS A 45 8.24 16.52 5.39
C HIS A 45 7.23 17.54 4.85
N ALA A 46 6.70 18.46 5.66
CA ALA A 46 5.55 19.28 5.25
C ALA A 46 5.83 20.16 4.03
N ASP A 47 6.98 20.83 3.99
CA ASP A 47 7.33 21.76 2.92
C ASP A 47 7.57 21.02 1.59
N ASP A 48 8.25 19.86 1.65
CA ASP A 48 8.46 18.98 0.50
C ASP A 48 7.15 18.42 -0.04
N LEU A 49 6.29 17.90 0.83
CA LEU A 49 4.99 17.35 0.45
C LEU A 49 4.07 18.44 -0.13
N HIS A 50 4.09 19.66 0.44
CA HIS A 50 3.36 20.78 -0.12
C HIS A 50 3.79 21.07 -1.56
N ALA A 51 5.11 21.21 -1.79
CA ALA A 51 5.67 21.46 -3.12
C ALA A 51 5.38 20.33 -4.11
N ALA A 52 5.42 19.07 -3.65
CA ALA A 52 5.13 17.90 -4.47
C ALA A 52 3.65 17.84 -4.87
N TYR A 53 2.72 18.04 -3.92
CA TYR A 53 1.29 18.07 -4.21
C TYR A 53 0.88 19.27 -5.08
N ALA A 54 1.59 20.39 -5.00
CA ALA A 54 1.36 21.56 -5.84
C ALA A 54 1.66 21.31 -7.33
N GLN A 55 2.42 20.27 -7.68
CA GLN A 55 2.64 19.86 -9.09
C GLN A 55 1.37 19.36 -9.76
N ALA A 56 0.34 18.98 -8.99
CA ALA A 56 -0.94 18.58 -9.56
C ALA A 56 -1.72 19.82 -10.03
N PRO A 57 -2.28 19.80 -11.26
CA PRO A 57 -2.98 20.96 -11.82
C PRO A 57 -4.25 21.34 -11.06
N ASP A 58 -4.83 20.40 -10.31
CA ASP A 58 -6.05 20.61 -9.52
C ASP A 58 -6.11 19.65 -8.31
N GLY A 59 -7.29 19.55 -7.69
CA GLY A 59 -7.55 18.72 -6.50
C GLY A 59 -7.92 17.26 -6.79
N ARG A 60 -7.91 16.78 -8.06
CA ARG A 60 -8.47 15.46 -8.41
C ARG A 60 -7.78 14.29 -7.68
N ASP A 61 -6.53 14.48 -7.28
CA ASP A 61 -5.73 13.50 -6.53
C ASP A 61 -6.30 13.22 -5.14
N TRP A 62 -7.11 14.14 -4.63
CA TRP A 62 -7.75 14.08 -3.31
C TRP A 62 -9.22 13.68 -3.40
N THR A 63 -9.73 13.38 -4.60
CA THR A 63 -11.15 13.07 -4.84
C THR A 63 -11.63 11.96 -3.91
N TYR A 64 -10.87 10.88 -3.78
CA TYR A 64 -11.25 9.67 -3.03
C TYR A 64 -10.62 9.59 -1.63
N LEU A 65 -9.91 10.63 -1.20
CA LEU A 65 -9.39 10.71 0.16
C LEU A 65 -10.46 11.29 1.09
N GLY A 66 -10.38 10.95 2.39
CA GLY A 66 -11.30 11.46 3.40
C GLY A 66 -11.16 12.97 3.70
N VAL A 67 -10.14 13.62 3.15
CA VAL A 67 -9.82 15.04 3.35
C VAL A 67 -9.69 15.77 2.03
N GLU A 68 -9.83 17.10 2.05
CA GLU A 68 -9.51 17.95 0.91
C GLU A 68 -8.01 18.21 0.79
N ARG A 69 -7.58 18.58 -0.42
CA ARG A 69 -6.24 19.10 -0.66
C ARG A 69 -6.03 20.32 0.24
N PRO A 70 -4.96 20.37 1.06
CA PRO A 70 -4.64 21.57 1.83
C PRO A 70 -4.49 22.80 0.92
N ALA A 71 -5.10 23.91 1.31
CA ALA A 71 -5.14 25.14 0.51
C ALA A 71 -3.78 25.83 0.40
N ASP A 72 -2.97 25.73 1.46
CA ASP A 72 -1.67 26.39 1.58
C ASP A 72 -0.68 25.54 2.41
N LEU A 73 0.51 26.09 2.63
CA LEU A 73 1.57 25.44 3.39
C LEU A 73 1.21 25.24 4.86
N ASN A 74 0.52 26.20 5.49
CA ASN A 74 0.12 26.09 6.90
C ASN A 74 -0.90 24.97 7.09
N ALA A 75 -1.88 24.89 6.20
CA ALA A 75 -2.84 23.79 6.14
C ALA A 75 -2.15 22.45 5.87
N THR A 76 -1.12 22.44 5.01
CA THR A 76 -0.32 21.23 4.76
C THR A 76 0.42 20.80 6.02
N ARG A 77 1.11 21.72 6.70
CA ARG A 77 1.82 21.45 7.95
C ARG A 77 0.88 20.91 9.03
N ALA A 78 -0.29 21.54 9.21
CA ALA A 78 -1.31 21.05 10.14
C ALA A 78 -1.86 19.66 9.76
N HIS A 79 -1.98 19.37 8.46
CA HIS A 79 -2.37 18.04 8.00
C HIS A 79 -1.31 16.99 8.33
N ILE A 80 -0.04 17.25 7.98
CA ILE A 80 1.08 16.33 8.21
C ILE A 80 1.37 16.14 9.71
N GLU A 81 1.19 17.17 10.53
CA GLU A 81 1.27 17.07 12.00
C GLU A 81 0.27 16.04 12.54
N ARG A 82 -0.99 16.10 12.11
CA ARG A 82 -2.00 15.09 12.49
C ARG A 82 -1.63 13.68 12.04
N LEU A 83 -1.08 13.53 10.82
CA LEU A 83 -0.61 12.22 10.34
C LEU A 83 0.54 11.69 11.21
N SER A 84 1.44 12.58 11.65
CA SER A 84 2.59 12.20 12.48
C SER A 84 2.19 11.72 13.88
N GLN A 85 1.11 12.25 14.45
CA GLN A 85 0.62 11.90 15.78
C GLN A 85 -0.18 10.59 15.82
N SER A 86 -0.60 10.09 14.66
CA SER A 86 -1.38 8.85 14.55
C SER A 86 -0.51 7.61 14.77
N THR A 87 -1.07 6.64 15.51
CA THR A 87 -0.48 5.31 15.71
C THR A 87 -1.16 4.23 14.86
N ASP A 88 -2.44 4.42 14.54
CA ASP A 88 -3.20 3.67 13.54
C ASP A 88 -4.21 4.65 12.89
N PRO A 89 -3.99 5.07 11.64
CA PRO A 89 -2.93 4.63 10.72
C PRO A 89 -1.51 5.03 11.15
N LEU A 90 -0.53 4.16 10.90
CA LEU A 90 0.89 4.47 10.96
C LEU A 90 1.36 5.01 9.60
N HIS A 91 1.58 6.32 9.52
CA HIS A 91 1.92 7.00 8.27
C HIS A 91 3.42 7.05 7.98
N PHE A 92 3.76 6.87 6.70
CA PHE A 92 5.10 7.02 6.14
C PHE A 92 5.10 8.07 5.02
N ALA A 93 6.13 8.90 5.00
CA ALA A 93 6.51 9.72 3.85
C ALA A 93 7.37 8.89 2.90
N VAL A 94 7.12 9.00 1.60
CA VAL A 94 7.95 8.42 0.55
C VAL A 94 9.01 9.44 0.16
N ILE A 95 10.25 9.15 0.53
CA ILE A 95 11.41 9.97 0.21
C ILE A 95 11.99 9.50 -1.12
N ASP A 96 12.09 10.41 -2.08
CA ASP A 96 12.79 10.18 -3.34
C ASP A 96 14.28 9.92 -3.07
N GLY A 97 14.79 8.77 -3.49
CA GLY A 97 16.18 8.39 -3.29
C GLY A 97 17.19 9.27 -4.03
N GLN A 98 16.78 10.01 -5.06
CA GLN A 98 17.65 10.92 -5.79
C GLN A 98 17.68 12.31 -5.18
N SER A 99 16.51 12.91 -4.95
CA SER A 99 16.44 14.29 -4.45
C SER A 99 16.47 14.40 -2.92
N GLY A 100 16.22 13.32 -2.19
CA GLY A 100 16.09 13.32 -0.73
C GLY A 100 14.82 14.01 -0.22
N ARG A 101 13.85 14.27 -1.09
CA ARG A 101 12.63 15.02 -0.77
C ARG A 101 11.44 14.10 -0.55
N ALA A 102 10.53 14.49 0.34
CA ALA A 102 9.27 13.79 0.53
C ALA A 102 8.28 14.08 -0.62
N ILE A 103 7.88 13.06 -1.38
CA ILE A 103 7.07 13.21 -2.61
C ILE A 103 5.71 12.51 -2.55
N GLY A 104 5.33 11.97 -1.40
CA GLY A 104 4.01 11.40 -1.16
C GLY A 104 3.93 10.70 0.19
N THR A 105 2.77 10.17 0.52
CA THR A 105 2.56 9.41 1.75
C THR A 105 1.75 8.13 1.49
N LEU A 106 1.89 7.18 2.40
CA LEU A 106 1.05 5.98 2.55
C LEU A 106 1.09 5.52 4.01
N SER A 107 0.28 4.53 4.39
CA SER A 107 0.21 4.05 5.77
C SER A 107 -0.11 2.58 5.88
N LEU A 108 0.27 1.99 7.02
CA LEU A 108 -0.34 0.76 7.53
C LEU A 108 -1.45 1.13 8.51
N MET A 109 -2.62 0.52 8.41
CA MET A 109 -3.78 0.85 9.23
C MET A 109 -4.67 -0.37 9.51
N ARG A 110 -5.65 -0.17 10.41
CA ARG A 110 -6.57 -1.22 10.87
C ARG A 110 -5.82 -2.46 11.31
N ILE A 111 -4.82 -2.25 12.16
CA ILE A 111 -3.85 -3.26 12.54
C ILE A 111 -4.51 -4.25 13.49
N ASP A 112 -4.68 -5.49 13.05
CA ASP A 112 -5.14 -6.60 13.87
C ASP A 112 -3.97 -7.56 14.09
N ALA A 113 -3.16 -7.25 15.10
CA ALA A 113 -2.05 -8.09 15.51
C ALA A 113 -2.51 -9.48 15.98
N THR A 114 -3.69 -9.59 16.58
CA THR A 114 -4.23 -10.86 17.07
C THR A 114 -4.44 -11.84 15.92
N ASN A 115 -4.98 -11.38 14.78
CA ASN A 115 -5.23 -12.22 13.60
C ASN A 115 -4.15 -12.09 12.52
N GLY A 116 -3.18 -11.19 12.68
CA GLY A 116 -2.12 -10.94 11.70
C GLY A 116 -2.67 -10.32 10.41
N VAL A 117 -3.54 -9.32 10.54
CA VAL A 117 -4.16 -8.60 9.42
C VAL A 117 -3.76 -7.13 9.48
N VAL A 118 -3.40 -6.55 8.33
CA VAL A 118 -3.15 -5.11 8.22
C VAL A 118 -3.61 -4.61 6.87
N GLU A 119 -4.01 -3.35 6.80
CA GLU A 119 -4.39 -2.66 5.57
C GLU A 119 -3.33 -1.65 5.16
N VAL A 120 -3.03 -1.57 3.87
CA VAL A 120 -2.36 -0.39 3.31
C VAL A 120 -3.40 0.62 2.85
N GLY A 121 -3.25 1.85 3.34
CA GLY A 121 -4.23 2.90 3.13
C GLY A 121 -3.61 4.28 3.17
N HIS A 122 -4.46 5.31 3.08
CA HIS A 122 -4.04 6.71 2.97
C HIS A 122 -2.92 6.95 1.94
N VAL A 123 -2.97 6.22 0.82
CA VAL A 123 -2.02 6.36 -0.29
C VAL A 123 -2.30 7.70 -0.98
N ASN A 124 -1.40 8.67 -0.77
CA ASN A 124 -1.46 9.99 -1.38
C ASN A 124 -0.13 10.27 -2.09
N PHE A 125 -0.04 9.83 -3.34
CA PHE A 125 1.15 10.00 -4.15
C PHE A 125 1.02 11.27 -5.00
N SER A 126 2.04 12.13 -4.99
CA SER A 126 2.09 13.30 -5.87
C SER A 126 2.34 12.89 -7.34
N PRO A 127 2.19 13.81 -8.32
CA PRO A 127 2.59 13.56 -9.70
C PRO A 127 4.05 13.11 -9.88
N LEU A 128 4.95 13.53 -8.98
CA LEU A 128 6.37 13.11 -9.00
C LEU A 128 6.55 11.63 -8.67
N LEU A 129 5.59 11.04 -7.94
CA LEU A 129 5.66 9.66 -7.48
C LEU A 129 4.83 8.71 -8.36
N LYS A 130 3.68 9.15 -8.86
CA LYS A 130 2.78 8.30 -9.66
C LYS A 130 3.47 7.73 -10.90
N HIS A 131 3.18 6.47 -11.20
CA HIS A 131 3.69 5.78 -12.39
C HIS A 131 5.23 5.67 -12.47
N THR A 132 5.91 5.79 -11.33
CA THR A 132 7.37 5.57 -11.21
C THR A 132 7.69 4.23 -10.52
N PRO A 133 8.93 3.72 -10.64
CA PRO A 133 9.40 2.60 -9.83
C PRO A 133 9.23 2.84 -8.32
N MET A 134 9.48 4.07 -7.83
CA MET A 134 9.29 4.44 -6.42
C MET A 134 7.86 4.17 -5.93
N SER A 135 6.82 4.44 -6.72
CA SER A 135 5.44 4.16 -6.29
C SER A 135 5.16 2.68 -6.08
N THR A 136 5.78 1.82 -6.88
CA THR A 136 5.67 0.36 -6.76
C THR A 136 6.53 -0.14 -5.61
N GLU A 137 7.73 0.42 -5.44
CA GLU A 137 8.62 0.06 -4.35
C GLU A 137 8.05 0.44 -2.98
N ALA A 138 7.45 1.62 -2.83
CA ALA A 138 6.81 2.03 -1.57
C ALA A 138 5.75 1.01 -1.10
N GLN A 139 4.96 0.48 -2.05
CA GLN A 139 3.98 -0.57 -1.77
C GLN A 139 4.64 -1.91 -1.41
N TYR A 140 5.69 -2.28 -2.16
CA TYR A 140 6.47 -3.49 -1.90
C TYR A 140 7.13 -3.47 -0.52
N LEU A 141 7.71 -2.35 -0.10
CA LEU A 141 8.39 -2.22 1.19
C LEU A 141 7.43 -2.45 2.37
N LEU A 142 6.22 -1.88 2.33
CA LEU A 142 5.21 -2.13 3.36
C LEU A 142 4.66 -3.55 3.34
N MET A 143 4.44 -4.11 2.15
CA MET A 143 3.98 -5.49 2.01
C MET A 143 5.06 -6.48 2.49
N LYS A 144 6.34 -6.22 2.17
CA LYS A 144 7.48 -6.98 2.67
C LYS A 144 7.61 -6.88 4.19
N LEU A 145 7.43 -5.70 4.77
CA LEU A 145 7.39 -5.54 6.23
C LEU A 145 6.29 -6.41 6.84
N ALA A 146 5.08 -6.37 6.30
CA ALA A 146 3.94 -7.13 6.81
C ALA A 146 4.21 -8.65 6.79
N PHE A 147 4.68 -9.18 5.66
CA PHE A 147 4.87 -10.63 5.50
C PHE A 147 6.21 -11.14 6.04
N ASP A 148 7.35 -10.57 5.60
CA ASP A 148 8.67 -11.12 5.92
C ASP A 148 9.10 -10.82 7.36
N THR A 149 8.77 -9.63 7.87
CA THR A 149 9.24 -9.19 9.19
C THR A 149 8.21 -9.44 10.28
N LEU A 150 6.95 -9.05 10.04
CA LEU A 150 5.90 -9.14 11.05
C LEU A 150 5.18 -10.49 11.05
N GLY A 151 5.30 -11.27 9.97
CA GLY A 151 4.64 -12.58 9.83
C GLY A 151 3.12 -12.48 9.75
N TYR A 152 2.58 -11.37 9.23
CA TYR A 152 1.14 -11.21 9.03
C TYR A 152 0.66 -12.17 7.95
N ARG A 153 -0.60 -12.56 8.05
CA ARG A 153 -1.21 -13.57 7.17
C ARG A 153 -2.06 -12.96 6.08
N ARG A 154 -2.44 -11.69 6.23
CA ARG A 154 -3.33 -10.99 5.31
C ARG A 154 -2.96 -9.51 5.22
N TYR A 155 -2.83 -9.02 3.99
CA TYR A 155 -2.54 -7.63 3.66
C TYR A 155 -3.68 -7.08 2.80
N GLU A 156 -4.38 -6.06 3.30
CA GLU A 156 -5.61 -5.56 2.69
C GLU A 156 -5.39 -4.28 1.89
N TRP A 157 -6.19 -4.11 0.84
CA TRP A 157 -6.36 -2.86 0.11
C TRP A 157 -7.84 -2.55 -0.03
N LYS A 158 -8.22 -1.29 0.18
CA LYS A 158 -9.58 -0.82 -0.08
C LYS A 158 -9.59 0.49 -0.82
N CYS A 159 -10.59 0.64 -1.66
CA CYS A 159 -10.86 1.92 -2.29
C CYS A 159 -12.36 2.14 -2.45
N ASP A 160 -12.73 3.38 -2.73
CA ASP A 160 -14.05 3.68 -3.27
C ASP A 160 -14.27 2.88 -4.57
N SER A 161 -15.47 2.31 -4.75
CA SER A 161 -15.80 1.49 -5.93
C SER A 161 -15.73 2.26 -7.26
N PHE A 162 -15.84 3.60 -7.22
CA PHE A 162 -15.65 4.46 -8.39
C PHE A 162 -14.18 4.85 -8.64
N ASN A 163 -13.27 4.54 -7.72
CA ASN A 163 -11.83 4.81 -7.87
C ASN A 163 -11.16 3.75 -8.75
N GLU A 164 -11.44 3.80 -10.05
CA GLU A 164 -10.86 2.87 -11.03
C GLU A 164 -9.32 2.85 -11.04
N PRO A 165 -8.60 3.99 -10.95
CA PRO A 165 -7.14 3.97 -10.83
C PRO A 165 -6.63 3.14 -9.65
N SER A 166 -7.29 3.22 -8.50
CA SER A 166 -6.92 2.46 -7.29
C SER A 166 -7.21 0.96 -7.47
N LYS A 167 -8.36 0.59 -8.05
CA LYS A 167 -8.67 -0.82 -8.36
C LYS A 167 -7.64 -1.44 -9.31
N ARG A 168 -7.26 -0.71 -10.37
CA ARG A 168 -6.21 -1.16 -11.30
C ARG A 168 -4.84 -1.29 -10.62
N ALA A 169 -4.51 -0.39 -9.69
CA ALA A 169 -3.28 -0.47 -8.92
C ALA A 169 -3.26 -1.73 -8.04
N ALA A 170 -4.33 -1.99 -7.29
CA ALA A 170 -4.46 -3.20 -6.47
C ALA A 170 -4.29 -4.47 -7.32
N ALA A 171 -5.01 -4.57 -8.44
CA ALA A 171 -4.90 -5.71 -9.35
C ALA A 171 -3.49 -5.87 -9.94
N ARG A 172 -2.83 -4.77 -10.34
CA ARG A 172 -1.44 -4.77 -10.85
C ARG A 172 -0.45 -5.25 -9.79
N LEU A 173 -0.64 -4.84 -8.54
CA LEU A 173 0.26 -5.15 -7.41
C LEU A 173 0.07 -6.58 -6.87
N GLY A 174 -0.97 -7.29 -7.29
CA GLY A 174 -1.16 -8.70 -6.91
C GLY A 174 -2.30 -8.98 -5.95
N PHE A 175 -3.03 -7.96 -5.53
CA PHE A 175 -4.20 -8.15 -4.69
C PHE A 175 -5.33 -8.84 -5.47
N GLN A 176 -6.00 -9.78 -4.81
CA GLN A 176 -7.21 -10.46 -5.29
C GLN A 176 -8.46 -9.71 -4.83
N ALA A 177 -9.44 -9.55 -5.71
CA ALA A 177 -10.72 -8.93 -5.37
C ALA A 177 -11.60 -9.88 -4.55
N GLU A 178 -12.22 -9.39 -3.48
CA GLU A 178 -13.03 -10.22 -2.57
C GLU A 178 -14.50 -9.80 -2.48
N GLY A 179 -14.81 -8.55 -2.84
CA GLY A 179 -16.19 -8.09 -2.89
C GLY A 179 -16.33 -6.58 -2.74
N VAL A 180 -17.59 -6.14 -2.74
CA VAL A 180 -17.96 -4.74 -2.54
C VAL A 180 -18.92 -4.62 -1.36
N PHE A 181 -18.54 -3.83 -0.37
CA PHE A 181 -19.42 -3.49 0.74
C PHE A 181 -20.22 -2.25 0.34
N ARG A 182 -21.52 -2.42 0.14
CA ARG A 182 -22.46 -1.35 -0.24
C ARG A 182 -22.73 -0.44 0.96
N GLN A 183 -22.77 0.86 0.72
CA GLN A 183 -22.97 1.90 1.74
C GLN A 183 -22.04 1.73 2.95
N TYR A 184 -20.80 1.31 2.69
CA TYR A 184 -19.82 0.99 3.73
C TYR A 184 -19.51 2.19 4.63
N SER A 185 -19.43 3.39 4.06
CA SER A 185 -19.19 4.62 4.82
C SER A 185 -19.72 5.86 4.07
N MET A 186 -19.58 7.04 4.67
CA MET A 186 -19.75 8.32 4.00
C MET A 186 -18.49 9.18 4.12
N TYR A 187 -18.19 9.97 3.10
CA TYR A 187 -17.12 10.97 3.13
C TYR A 187 -17.50 12.13 2.20
N LYS A 188 -17.11 13.36 2.54
CA LYS A 188 -17.39 14.56 1.71
C LYS A 188 -18.87 14.67 1.29
N GLY A 189 -19.80 14.31 2.20
CA GLY A 189 -21.25 14.37 1.95
C GLY A 189 -21.81 13.30 0.99
N ARG A 190 -21.05 12.28 0.61
CA ARG A 190 -21.49 11.21 -0.31
C ARG A 190 -21.28 9.81 0.24
N THR A 191 -22.10 8.87 -0.24
CA THR A 191 -21.98 7.44 0.03
C THR A 191 -20.69 6.87 -0.55
N ARG A 192 -20.10 5.89 0.14
CA ARG A 192 -18.97 5.10 -0.33
C ARG A 192 -19.32 3.63 -0.29
N ASP A 193 -19.43 3.05 -1.47
CA ASP A 193 -19.25 1.60 -1.61
C ASP A 193 -17.75 1.31 -1.59
N ALA A 194 -17.33 0.31 -0.82
CA ALA A 194 -15.93 -0.05 -0.69
C ALA A 194 -15.63 -1.33 -1.46
N SER A 195 -14.73 -1.26 -2.44
CA SER A 195 -14.15 -2.44 -3.08
C SER A 195 -13.00 -2.97 -2.23
N TRP A 196 -13.05 -4.26 -1.89
CA TRP A 196 -12.08 -4.94 -1.02
C TRP A 196 -11.18 -5.86 -1.83
N PHE A 197 -9.89 -5.80 -1.53
CA PHE A 197 -8.87 -6.68 -2.10
C PHE A 197 -7.89 -7.15 -1.03
N SER A 198 -7.24 -8.29 -1.24
CA SER A 198 -6.24 -8.82 -0.32
C SER A 198 -5.07 -9.53 -1.02
N VAL A 199 -3.95 -9.62 -0.31
CA VAL A 199 -2.90 -10.60 -0.54
C VAL A 199 -2.78 -11.45 0.73
N ILE A 200 -2.59 -12.75 0.59
CA ILE A 200 -2.34 -13.65 1.73
C ILE A 200 -0.90 -14.17 1.78
N ASP A 201 -0.50 -14.67 2.95
CA ASP A 201 0.83 -15.25 3.21
C ASP A 201 1.27 -16.29 2.16
N GLY A 202 0.36 -17.16 1.72
CA GLY A 202 0.65 -18.18 0.69
C GLY A 202 0.92 -17.61 -0.71
N GLU A 203 0.45 -16.41 -1.03
CA GLU A 203 0.66 -15.75 -2.33
C GLU A 203 1.95 -14.92 -2.35
N TRP A 204 2.38 -14.47 -1.17
CA TRP A 204 3.50 -13.54 -1.02
C TRP A 204 4.83 -14.02 -1.63
N PRO A 205 5.29 -15.28 -1.49
CA PRO A 205 6.59 -15.69 -2.05
C PRO A 205 6.73 -15.48 -3.57
N VAL A 206 5.65 -15.74 -4.32
CA VAL A 206 5.60 -15.51 -5.77
C VAL A 206 5.58 -14.02 -6.07
N LEU A 207 4.76 -13.25 -5.36
CA LEU A 207 4.70 -11.80 -5.51
C LEU A 207 6.05 -11.15 -5.20
N ARG A 208 6.68 -11.50 -4.08
CA ARG A 208 8.02 -11.01 -3.68
C ARG A 208 9.02 -11.17 -4.82
N THR A 209 9.10 -12.37 -5.38
CA THR A 209 9.98 -12.67 -6.52
C THR A 209 9.65 -11.79 -7.74
N ALA A 210 8.37 -11.60 -8.04
CA ALA A 210 7.94 -10.74 -9.15
C ALA A 210 8.31 -9.26 -8.93
N PHE A 211 8.11 -8.74 -7.71
CA PHE A 211 8.50 -7.38 -7.34
C PHE A 211 10.00 -7.18 -7.45
N GLU A 212 10.81 -8.09 -6.89
CA GLU A 212 12.27 -7.99 -6.92
C GLU A 212 12.82 -8.02 -8.35
N ARG A 213 12.25 -8.86 -9.22
CA ARG A 213 12.62 -8.88 -10.65
C ARG A 213 12.19 -7.61 -11.37
N TRP A 214 10.99 -7.10 -11.09
CA TRP A 214 10.50 -5.87 -11.72
C TRP A 214 11.27 -4.63 -11.27
N LEU A 215 11.64 -4.54 -9.98
CA LEU A 215 12.43 -3.48 -9.36
C LEU A 215 13.94 -3.63 -9.61
N SER A 216 14.38 -4.69 -10.29
CA SER A 216 15.78 -4.82 -10.68
C SER A 216 16.13 -3.72 -11.69
N PRO A 217 17.30 -3.06 -11.57
CA PRO A 217 17.80 -2.14 -12.59
C PRO A 217 17.85 -2.76 -13.99
N ALA A 218 18.05 -4.08 -14.07
CA ALA A 218 18.04 -4.82 -15.33
C ALA A 218 16.70 -4.76 -16.08
N ASN A 219 15.59 -4.48 -15.38
CA ASN A 219 14.26 -4.33 -15.98
C ASN A 219 13.99 -2.92 -16.51
N PHE A 220 14.95 -1.99 -16.46
CA PHE A 220 14.78 -0.63 -16.99
C PHE A 220 15.80 -0.35 -18.10
N ASP A 221 15.38 0.42 -19.11
CA ASP A 221 16.29 0.93 -20.15
C ASP A 221 17.01 2.22 -19.69
N ALA A 222 17.89 2.75 -20.54
CA ALA A 222 18.65 3.97 -20.24
C ALA A 222 17.77 5.23 -20.10
N GLN A 223 16.51 5.17 -20.54
CA GLN A 223 15.51 6.24 -20.41
C GLN A 223 14.56 6.00 -19.23
N GLY A 224 14.82 4.99 -18.39
CA GLY A 224 14.00 4.63 -17.24
C GLY A 224 12.68 3.94 -17.58
N ARG A 225 12.49 3.48 -18.84
CA ARG A 225 11.29 2.74 -19.22
C ARG A 225 11.43 1.28 -18.82
N GLN A 226 10.37 0.71 -18.26
CA GLN A 226 10.34 -0.72 -17.93
C GLN A 226 10.43 -1.56 -19.21
N ARG A 227 11.25 -2.61 -19.18
CA ARG A 227 11.38 -3.62 -20.24
C ARG A 227 10.24 -4.63 -20.17
N MET A 228 9.83 -4.99 -18.96
CA MET A 228 8.70 -5.87 -18.72
C MET A 228 7.82 -5.34 -17.58
N ALA A 229 6.51 -5.49 -17.75
CA ALA A 229 5.52 -5.07 -16.76
C ALA A 229 5.44 -6.06 -15.57
N LEU A 230 5.06 -5.54 -14.40
CA LEU A 230 5.03 -6.31 -13.14
C LEU A 230 4.13 -7.55 -13.21
N ASP A 231 2.98 -7.43 -13.87
CA ASP A 231 2.02 -8.52 -14.08
C ASP A 231 2.62 -9.70 -14.85
N LYS A 232 3.56 -9.44 -15.78
CA LYS A 232 4.26 -10.49 -16.53
C LYS A 232 5.25 -11.28 -15.68
N PHE A 233 5.80 -10.70 -14.62
CA PHE A 233 6.64 -11.41 -13.66
C PHE A 233 5.84 -12.27 -12.67
N ARG A 234 4.54 -12.04 -12.54
CA ARG A 234 3.65 -12.76 -11.61
C ARG A 234 3.05 -14.04 -12.18
N LEU A 235 3.06 -14.19 -13.51
CA LEU A 235 2.67 -15.44 -14.17
C LEU A 235 3.79 -16.47 -13.97
N PRO A 236 3.48 -17.77 -13.80
CA PRO A 236 4.50 -18.80 -13.92
C PRO A 236 5.22 -18.56 -15.25
N SER A 237 6.55 -18.45 -15.24
CA SER A 237 7.30 -18.46 -16.50
C SER A 237 6.85 -19.71 -17.25
N ALA A 238 6.20 -19.52 -18.39
CA ALA A 238 5.98 -20.62 -19.32
C ALA A 238 7.38 -21.16 -19.61
N VAL A 239 7.69 -22.31 -19.02
CA VAL A 239 8.90 -23.04 -19.36
C VAL A 239 8.74 -23.36 -20.83
N ALA A 240 9.67 -22.84 -21.63
CA ALA A 240 9.82 -23.28 -23.00
C ALA A 240 10.16 -24.78 -22.95
N GLU A 241 9.22 -25.61 -23.39
CA GLU A 241 9.48 -26.90 -24.00
C GLU A 241 9.10 -26.79 -25.49
#